data_AF-A0A5K0VQ85-F1
#
_entry.id   AF-A0A5K0VQ85-F1
#
_cell.length_a   1.000
_cell.length_b   1.000
_cell.length_c   1.000
_cell.angle_alpha   90.00
_cell.angle_beta   90.00
_cell.angle_gamma   90.00
#
_symmetry.space_group_name_H-M   'P 1'
#
loop_
_entity.id
_entity.type
_entity.pdbx_description
1 polymer ?
#
loop_
_entity_poly.entity_id
_entity_poly.type
_entity_poly.pdbx_seq_one_letter_code
_entity_poly.pdbx_strand_id
1 'polypeptide(L)'
;VSLIQIPGREELRQKNLFSVSDCKMYWQSSGDYLAVKVDRYTKTKKSTYTGFELFRIKERDIPIEVLELENKNDKVIAFAWEPKGHRFAVIHGDNPRPDVSFYSMRTAHHTGRVSKLTTLKGKQANALYWSPSGRFIILAGMKGFNGQLEFYNVDELETMATGEHFMATDIEWDPTGR
;
A
#
# COMPACT_ATOMS: atom_id res chain seq x y z
N VAL A 1 9.47 3.12 -16.06
CA VAL A 1 8.86 1.79 -15.85
C VAL A 1 8.28 1.33 -17.16
N SER A 2 8.66 0.15 -17.63
CA SER A 2 8.08 -0.49 -18.82
C SER A 2 7.41 -1.80 -18.40
N LEU A 3 6.21 -2.05 -18.91
CA LEU A 3 5.46 -3.30 -18.72
C LEU A 3 5.59 -4.12 -20.00
N ILE A 4 6.28 -5.25 -19.90
CA ILE A 4 6.55 -6.15 -21.01
C ILE A 4 5.83 -7.47 -20.75
N GLN A 5 5.03 -7.91 -21.72
CA GLN A 5 4.32 -9.17 -21.64
C GLN A 5 5.26 -10.36 -21.90
N ILE A 6 5.10 -11.44 -21.15
CA ILE A 6 5.78 -12.72 -21.38
C ILE A 6 4.72 -13.77 -21.79
N PRO A 7 4.97 -14.63 -22.80
CA PRO A 7 6.26 -14.83 -23.48
C PRO A 7 6.55 -13.90 -24.67
N GLY A 8 5.55 -13.15 -25.17
CA GLY A 8 5.67 -12.38 -26.43
C GLY A 8 6.73 -11.27 -26.44
N ARG A 9 7.20 -10.81 -25.28
CA ARG A 9 8.11 -9.68 -25.09
C ARG A 9 7.60 -8.36 -25.69
N GLU A 10 6.28 -8.24 -25.84
CA GLU A 10 5.62 -7.03 -26.31
C GLU A 10 5.56 -5.99 -25.19
N GLU A 11 5.94 -4.75 -25.49
CA GLU A 11 5.77 -3.65 -24.54
C GLU A 11 4.31 -3.19 -24.56
N LEU A 12 3.61 -3.43 -23.45
CA LEU A 12 2.20 -3.07 -23.31
C LEU A 12 2.01 -1.63 -22.86
N ARG A 13 2.93 -1.11 -22.03
CA ARG A 13 2.83 0.22 -21.44
C ARG A 13 4.19 0.72 -20.96
N GLN A 14 4.44 2.02 -21.17
CA GLN A 14 5.59 2.70 -20.61
C GLN A 14 5.18 3.96 -19.84
N LYS A 15 5.84 4.19 -18.71
CA LYS A 15 5.77 5.44 -17.95
C LYS A 15 7.17 5.94 -17.66
N ASN A 16 7.48 7.14 -18.16
CA ASN A 16 8.72 7.84 -17.84
C ASN A 16 8.58 8.54 -16.49
N LEU A 17 9.59 8.36 -15.63
CA LEU A 17 9.67 8.94 -14.30
C LEU A 17 10.89 9.86 -14.23
N PHE A 18 10.75 10.99 -13.55
CA PHE A 18 11.79 12.01 -13.43
C PHE A 18 12.18 12.21 -11.97
N SER A 19 13.43 12.67 -11.77
CA SER A 19 13.99 12.96 -10.43
C SER A 19 13.91 11.78 -9.45
N VAL A 20 13.98 10.54 -9.95
CA VAL A 20 13.82 9.33 -9.14
C VAL A 20 15.09 9.05 -8.33
N SER A 21 14.92 8.76 -7.04
CA SER A 21 15.97 8.22 -6.18
C SER A 21 15.85 6.71 -5.99
N ASP A 22 14.62 6.19 -5.83
CA ASP A 22 14.35 4.76 -5.66
C ASP A 22 12.96 4.40 -6.21
N CYS A 23 12.79 3.13 -6.60
CA CYS A 23 11.54 2.57 -7.08
C CYS A 23 11.30 1.17 -6.48
N LYS A 24 10.11 0.95 -5.91
CA LYS A 24 9.66 -0.37 -5.46
C LYS A 24 8.33 -0.73 -6.12
N MET A 25 8.20 -1.98 -6.55
CA MET A 25 7.03 -2.48 -7.26
C MET A 25 6.24 -3.45 -6.37
N TYR A 26 4.93 -3.24 -6.27
CA TYR A 26 4.01 -4.05 -5.49
C TYR A 26 2.89 -4.55 -6.40
N TRP A 27 2.92 -5.85 -6.71
CA TRP A 27 1.88 -6.52 -7.47
C TRP A 27 0.74 -6.95 -6.57
N GLN A 28 -0.50 -6.71 -7.01
CA GLN A 28 -1.67 -7.30 -6.37
C GLN A 28 -1.75 -8.80 -6.74
N SER A 29 -2.24 -9.63 -5.82
CA SER A 29 -2.11 -11.09 -5.91
C SER A 29 -2.81 -11.76 -7.11
N SER A 30 -3.81 -11.11 -7.70
CA SER A 30 -4.49 -11.56 -8.93
C SER A 30 -3.92 -10.92 -10.22
N GLY A 31 -2.89 -10.09 -10.09
CA GLY A 31 -2.28 -9.33 -11.18
C GLY A 31 -3.18 -8.23 -11.75
N ASP A 32 -4.23 -7.82 -11.03
CA ASP A 32 -5.17 -6.79 -11.51
C ASP A 32 -4.56 -5.39 -11.44
N TYR A 33 -3.70 -5.16 -10.44
CA TYR A 33 -3.10 -3.87 -10.12
C TYR A 33 -1.60 -4.01 -9.85
N LEU A 34 -0.86 -2.97 -10.23
CA LEU A 34 0.53 -2.78 -9.86
C LEU A 34 0.68 -1.38 -9.25
N ALA A 35 1.23 -1.30 -8.04
CA ALA A 35 1.69 -0.03 -7.47
C ALA A 35 3.20 0.08 -7.64
N VAL A 36 3.66 1.16 -8.25
CA VAL A 36 5.08 1.53 -8.23
C VAL A 36 5.25 2.67 -7.24
N LYS A 37 5.82 2.38 -6.08
CA LYS A 37 6.30 3.39 -5.14
C LYS A 37 7.53 4.06 -5.74
N VAL A 38 7.49 5.37 -5.89
CA VAL A 38 8.58 6.17 -6.45
C VAL A 38 9.00 7.20 -5.41
N ASP A 39 10.25 7.09 -4.96
CA ASP A 39 10.89 8.13 -4.16
C ASP A 39 11.57 9.13 -5.12
N ARG A 40 11.30 10.42 -4.94
CA ARG A 40 11.73 11.49 -5.83
C ARG A 40 12.51 12.55 -5.08
N TYR A 41 13.63 13.00 -5.64
CA TYR A 41 14.34 14.16 -5.14
C TYR A 41 13.50 15.44 -5.31
N THR A 42 13.52 16.29 -4.28
CA THR A 42 13.04 17.65 -4.39
C THR A 42 13.92 18.46 -5.35
N LYS A 43 13.42 19.61 -5.84
CA LYS A 43 14.18 20.48 -6.77
C LYS A 43 15.58 20.85 -6.26
N THR A 44 15.72 21.04 -4.94
CA THR A 44 17.00 21.37 -4.29
C THR A 44 17.90 20.15 -4.07
N LYS A 45 17.41 18.93 -4.35
CA LYS A 45 18.06 17.63 -4.12
C LYS A 45 18.48 17.38 -2.66
N LYS A 46 17.95 18.15 -1.70
CA LYS A 46 18.27 18.01 -0.27
C LYS A 46 17.41 16.96 0.43
N SER A 47 16.25 16.63 -0.12
CA SER A 47 15.29 15.70 0.46
C SER A 47 14.56 14.93 -0.62
N THR A 48 13.84 13.88 -0.21
CA THR A 48 12.99 13.07 -1.09
C THR A 48 11.54 13.13 -0.62
N TYR A 49 10.60 12.98 -1.56
CA TYR A 49 9.18 12.73 -1.28
C TYR A 49 8.73 11.47 -2.02
N THR A 50 7.73 10.78 -1.47
CA THR A 50 7.22 9.54 -2.04
C THR A 50 5.89 9.78 -2.76
N GLY A 51 5.71 9.13 -3.91
CA GLY A 51 4.40 8.99 -4.55
C GLY A 51 4.24 7.60 -5.14
N PHE A 52 3.03 7.28 -5.60
CA PHE A 52 2.71 6.01 -6.24
C PHE A 52 2.20 6.22 -7.66
N GLU A 53 2.66 5.38 -8.59
CA GLU A 53 2.06 5.18 -9.90
C GLU A 53 1.25 3.88 -9.84
N LEU A 54 -0.07 3.99 -9.91
CA LEU A 54 -1.01 2.89 -9.78
C LEU A 54 -1.50 2.47 -11.17
N PHE A 55 -1.12 1.27 -11.61
CA PHE A 55 -1.46 0.69 -12.91
C PHE A 55 -2.66 -0.24 -12.78
N ARG A 56 -3.61 -0.11 -13.71
CA ARG A 56 -4.76 -1.02 -13.85
C ARG A 56 -4.51 -1.98 -15.01
N ILE A 57 -3.91 -3.12 -14.70
CA ILE A 57 -3.25 -3.99 -15.68
C ILE A 57 -4.23 -4.64 -16.67
N LYS A 58 -5.43 -4.97 -16.21
CA LYS A 58 -6.46 -5.64 -17.02
C LYS A 58 -7.39 -4.69 -17.77
N GLU A 59 -7.24 -3.38 -17.57
CA GLU A 59 -8.04 -2.37 -18.28
C GLU A 59 -7.37 -1.98 -19.60
N ARG A 60 -8.19 -1.62 -20.59
CA ARG A 60 -7.71 -1.20 -21.91
C ARG A 60 -6.72 -0.03 -21.79
N ASP A 61 -5.62 -0.12 -22.52
CA ASP A 61 -4.51 0.86 -22.53
C ASP A 61 -3.77 1.03 -21.19
N ILE A 62 -4.02 0.16 -20.21
CA ILE A 62 -3.41 0.15 -18.87
C ILE A 62 -3.37 1.56 -18.26
N PRO A 63 -4.53 2.09 -17.80
CA PRO A 63 -4.59 3.39 -17.17
C PRO A 63 -3.65 3.45 -15.96
N ILE A 64 -3.02 4.62 -15.80
CA ILE A 64 -2.07 4.91 -14.72
C ILE A 64 -2.58 6.09 -13.94
N GLU A 65 -2.69 5.92 -12.64
CA GLU A 65 -3.12 6.96 -11.73
C GLU A 65 -1.97 7.33 -10.77
N VAL A 66 -1.76 8.63 -10.58
CA VAL A 66 -0.73 9.12 -9.66
C VAL A 66 -1.40 9.39 -8.32
N LEU A 67 -0.92 8.72 -7.28
CA LEU A 67 -1.32 8.97 -5.90
C LEU A 67 -0.16 9.62 -5.14
N GLU A 68 -0.40 10.83 -4.63
CA GLU A 68 0.48 11.49 -3.66
C GLU A 68 -0.18 11.43 -2.27
N LEU A 69 0.64 11.27 -1.23
CA LEU A 69 0.16 11.42 0.14
C LEU A 69 -0.25 12.87 0.40
N GLU A 70 -1.22 13.08 1.29
CA GLU A 70 -1.69 14.43 1.65
C GLU A 70 -0.56 15.28 2.24
N ASN A 71 0.24 14.69 3.12
CA ASN A 71 1.47 15.32 3.60
C ASN A 71 2.66 14.82 2.75
N LYS A 72 3.21 15.71 1.92
CA LYS A 72 4.35 15.40 1.04
C LYS A 72 5.65 15.08 1.76
N ASN A 73 5.74 15.44 3.04
CA ASN A 73 6.92 15.15 3.85
C ASN A 73 6.85 13.76 4.51
N ASP A 74 5.68 13.11 4.50
CA ASP A 74 5.54 11.79 5.08
C ASP A 74 6.35 10.77 4.29
N LYS A 75 7.11 9.95 5.02
CA LYS A 75 7.80 8.79 4.45
C LYS A 75 6.86 7.61 4.45
N VAL A 76 6.84 6.85 3.36
CA VAL A 76 6.15 5.56 3.31
C VAL A 76 6.99 4.51 4.01
N ILE A 77 6.42 3.90 5.06
CA ILE A 77 7.02 2.83 5.86
C ILE A 77 6.65 1.47 5.28
N ALA A 78 5.38 1.25 4.98
CA ALA A 78 4.87 -0.01 4.44
C ALA A 78 3.73 0.23 3.44
N PHE A 79 3.56 -0.72 2.52
CA PHE A 79 2.48 -0.75 1.54
C PHE A 79 2.02 -2.20 1.39
N ALA A 80 0.71 -2.44 1.38
CA ALA A 80 0.17 -3.77 1.11
C ALA A 80 -1.17 -3.71 0.38
N TRP A 81 -1.27 -4.44 -0.73
CA TRP A 81 -2.53 -4.71 -1.43
C TRP A 81 -3.42 -5.66 -0.63
N GLU A 82 -4.72 -5.44 -0.67
CA GLU A 82 -5.70 -6.44 -0.26
C GLU A 82 -5.66 -7.64 -1.24
N PRO A 83 -5.50 -8.88 -0.74
CA PRO A 83 -5.50 -10.08 -1.58
C PRO A 83 -6.82 -10.24 -2.33
N LYS A 84 -6.76 -10.48 -3.66
CA LYS A 84 -7.93 -10.60 -4.54
C LYS A 84 -8.90 -9.40 -4.50
N GLY A 85 -8.50 -8.32 -3.84
CA GLY A 85 -9.28 -7.11 -3.64
C GLY A 85 -8.79 -5.97 -4.53
N HIS A 86 -9.41 -4.81 -4.31
CA HIS A 86 -9.09 -3.57 -5.01
C HIS A 86 -8.67 -2.46 -4.04
N ARG A 87 -8.51 -2.79 -2.76
CA ARG A 87 -8.06 -1.89 -1.72
C ARG A 87 -6.58 -2.09 -1.43
N PHE A 88 -5.97 -1.10 -0.79
CA PHE A 88 -4.63 -1.21 -0.25
C PHE A 88 -4.47 -0.31 0.96
N ALA A 89 -3.48 -0.62 1.78
CA ALA A 89 -3.11 0.15 2.95
C ALA A 89 -1.68 0.67 2.80
N VAL A 90 -1.44 1.88 3.31
CA VAL A 90 -0.14 2.52 3.36
C VAL A 90 0.12 2.99 4.77
N ILE A 91 1.24 2.57 5.36
CA ILE A 91 1.77 3.17 6.58
C ILE A 91 2.69 4.31 6.17
N HIS A 92 2.43 5.51 6.66
CA HIS A 92 3.20 6.70 6.33
C HIS A 92 3.37 7.64 7.53
N GLY A 93 4.35 8.54 7.42
CA GLY A 93 4.70 9.50 8.47
C GLY A 93 5.97 9.08 9.21
N ASP A 94 6.10 9.55 10.45
CA ASP A 94 7.30 9.36 11.26
C ASP A 94 7.06 8.39 12.43
N ASN A 95 8.07 7.58 12.71
CA ASN A 95 8.09 6.75 13.92
C ASN A 95 8.23 7.65 15.17
N PRO A 96 7.65 7.26 16.33
CA PRO A 96 6.95 6.00 16.59
C PRO A 96 5.42 6.09 16.44
N ARG A 97 4.88 7.09 15.73
CA ARG A 97 3.42 7.26 15.61
C ARG A 97 3.00 7.52 14.16
N PRO A 98 3.30 6.60 13.22
CA PRO A 98 2.84 6.74 11.86
C PRO A 98 1.32 6.67 11.73
N ASP A 99 0.83 7.22 10.63
CA ASP A 99 -0.56 7.11 10.21
C ASP A 99 -0.71 5.92 9.25
N VAL A 100 -1.90 5.31 9.23
CA VAL A 100 -2.25 4.23 8.30
C VAL A 100 -3.43 4.69 7.46
N SER A 101 -3.21 4.87 6.16
CA SER A 101 -4.25 5.26 5.22
C SER A 101 -4.69 4.08 4.36
N PHE A 102 -6.01 3.93 4.22
CA PHE A 102 -6.64 2.93 3.37
C PHE A 102 -7.18 3.59 2.12
N TYR A 103 -6.97 2.95 0.98
CA TYR A 103 -7.39 3.43 -0.33
C TYR A 103 -8.10 2.33 -1.10
N SER A 104 -8.89 2.75 -2.09
CA SER A 104 -9.61 1.88 -3.01
C SER A 104 -9.33 2.29 -4.44
N MET A 105 -8.99 1.33 -5.29
CA MET A 105 -8.88 1.49 -6.75
C MET A 105 -10.26 1.60 -7.42
N ARG A 106 -11.36 1.44 -6.67
CA ARG A 106 -12.73 1.57 -7.20
C ARG A 106 -13.50 2.59 -6.36
N THR A 107 -14.30 3.41 -7.02
CA THR A 107 -15.36 4.17 -6.36
C THR A 107 -16.71 3.70 -6.88
N ALA A 108 -17.77 3.83 -6.06
CA ALA A 108 -19.12 3.41 -6.43
C ALA A 108 -19.62 4.01 -7.76
N HIS A 109 -19.11 5.19 -8.14
CA HIS A 109 -19.53 5.93 -9.33
C HIS A 109 -18.45 6.03 -10.42
N HIS A 110 -17.19 5.71 -10.12
CA HIS A 110 -16.07 5.80 -11.04
C HIS A 110 -15.04 4.71 -10.75
N THR A 111 -14.89 3.76 -11.67
CA THR A 111 -13.85 2.73 -11.61
C THR A 111 -12.46 3.27 -11.91
N GLY A 112 -12.34 4.46 -12.51
CA GLY A 112 -11.06 5.01 -12.98
C GLY A 112 -10.28 5.87 -11.99
N ARG A 113 -10.78 6.11 -10.78
CA ARG A 113 -10.13 6.99 -9.79
C ARG A 113 -9.89 6.26 -8.47
N VAL A 114 -8.73 6.49 -7.88
CA VAL A 114 -8.37 6.05 -6.53
C VAL A 114 -9.05 6.96 -5.53
N SER A 115 -9.66 6.37 -4.51
CA SER A 115 -10.26 7.12 -3.40
C SER A 115 -9.64 6.69 -2.08
N LYS A 116 -9.46 7.66 -1.18
CA LYS A 116 -9.11 7.37 0.21
C LYS A 116 -10.38 6.94 0.95
N LEU A 117 -10.30 5.86 1.70
CA LEU A 117 -11.38 5.34 2.55
C LEU A 117 -11.33 5.97 3.93
N THR A 118 -10.17 5.89 4.59
CA THR A 118 -9.95 6.48 5.92
C THR A 118 -8.45 6.62 6.20
N THR A 119 -8.10 7.40 7.22
CA THR A 119 -6.75 7.49 7.79
C THR A 119 -6.85 7.27 9.29
N LEU A 120 -6.17 6.23 9.78
CA LEU A 120 -6.01 5.96 11.20
C LEU A 120 -4.74 6.66 11.69
N LYS A 121 -4.88 7.62 12.61
CA LYS A 121 -3.76 8.46 13.04
C LYS A 121 -2.99 7.87 14.22
N GLY A 122 -1.69 8.13 14.27
CA GLY A 122 -0.85 7.91 15.45
C GLY A 122 -0.78 6.46 15.92
N LYS A 123 -0.63 5.53 14.98
CA LYS A 123 -0.57 4.08 15.23
C LYS A 123 0.85 3.63 15.59
N GLN A 124 0.96 2.50 16.26
CA GLN A 124 2.23 1.82 16.53
C GLN A 124 2.40 0.65 15.55
N ALA A 125 2.42 0.95 14.26
CA ALA A 125 2.48 -0.07 13.21
C ALA A 125 3.60 0.24 12.21
N ASN A 126 4.36 -0.79 11.84
CA ASN A 126 5.39 -0.72 10.81
C ASN A 126 5.28 -1.83 9.75
N ALA A 127 4.34 -2.77 9.93
CA ALA A 127 4.05 -3.84 9.00
C ALA A 127 2.53 -4.03 8.83
N LEU A 128 2.14 -4.51 7.65
CA LEU A 128 0.76 -4.73 7.25
C LEU A 128 0.58 -6.18 6.85
N TYR A 129 -0.35 -6.89 7.48
CA TYR A 129 -0.65 -8.29 7.18
C TYR A 129 -2.14 -8.45 6.87
N TRP A 130 -2.48 -8.50 5.59
CA TRP A 130 -3.86 -8.77 5.15
C TRP A 130 -4.22 -10.24 5.30
N SER A 131 -5.46 -10.51 5.70
CA SER A 131 -6.03 -11.84 5.59
C SER A 131 -6.08 -12.27 4.11
N PRO A 132 -5.73 -13.52 3.76
CA PRO A 132 -5.84 -14.06 2.41
C PRO A 132 -7.24 -13.98 1.80
N SER A 133 -8.29 -13.91 2.62
CA SER A 133 -9.68 -13.71 2.19
C SER A 133 -10.05 -12.24 1.96
N GLY A 134 -9.13 -11.29 2.21
CA GLY A 134 -9.42 -9.87 2.27
C GLY A 134 -10.20 -9.49 3.54
N ARG A 135 -10.82 -8.31 3.53
CA ARG A 135 -11.62 -7.70 4.62
C ARG A 135 -10.84 -7.33 5.88
N PHE A 136 -10.08 -8.27 6.43
CA PHE A 136 -9.34 -8.08 7.68
C PHE A 136 -7.86 -7.84 7.43
N ILE A 137 -7.26 -7.00 8.26
CA ILE A 137 -5.84 -6.69 8.24
C ILE A 137 -5.32 -6.56 9.67
N ILE A 138 -4.08 -6.99 9.90
CA ILE A 138 -3.33 -6.69 11.11
C ILE A 138 -2.39 -5.53 10.83
N LEU A 139 -2.54 -4.45 11.60
CA LEU A 139 -1.57 -3.37 11.70
C LEU A 139 -0.59 -3.76 12.80
N ALA A 140 0.62 -4.16 12.41
CA ALA A 140 1.57 -4.77 13.31
C ALA A 140 2.73 -3.82 13.62
N GLY A 141 2.98 -3.61 14.90
CA GLY A 141 4.17 -2.99 15.46
C GLY A 141 5.20 -4.05 15.78
N MET A 142 5.98 -4.46 14.79
CA MET A 142 7.02 -5.48 14.98
C MET A 142 8.32 -4.87 15.49
N LYS A 143 9.12 -5.67 16.19
CA LYS A 143 10.45 -5.30 16.71
C LYS A 143 10.38 -4.09 17.65
N GLY A 144 10.80 -2.90 17.20
CA GLY A 144 10.88 -1.69 18.02
C GLY A 144 9.56 -1.12 18.54
N PHE A 145 8.43 -1.77 18.22
CA PHE A 145 7.08 -1.44 18.68
C PHE A 145 6.49 -2.50 19.61
N ASN A 146 7.32 -3.36 20.21
CA ASN A 146 6.95 -4.32 21.26
C ASN A 146 5.83 -5.31 20.89
N GLY A 147 5.65 -5.60 19.60
CA GLY A 147 4.64 -6.56 19.14
C GLY A 147 3.20 -6.07 19.33
N GLN A 148 2.96 -4.76 19.22
CA GLN A 148 1.61 -4.21 19.23
C GLN A 148 0.85 -4.67 17.99
N LEU A 149 -0.22 -5.44 18.17
CA LEU A 149 -1.08 -5.88 17.09
C LEU A 149 -2.43 -5.18 17.18
N GLU A 150 -2.92 -4.70 16.05
CA GLU A 150 -4.27 -4.16 15.90
C GLU A 150 -4.98 -4.88 14.76
N PHE A 151 -6.05 -5.59 15.09
CA PHE A 151 -6.92 -6.29 14.14
C PHE A 151 -7.98 -5.31 13.66
N TYR A 152 -8.02 -5.07 12.35
CA TYR A 152 -8.85 -4.03 11.75
C TYR A 152 -9.73 -4.61 10.63
N ASN A 153 -11.02 -4.27 10.67
CA ASN A 153 -12.01 -4.63 9.66
C ASN A 153 -12.17 -3.48 8.67
N VAL A 154 -11.73 -3.68 7.43
CA VAL A 154 -11.69 -2.63 6.41
C VAL A 154 -13.05 -2.41 5.73
N ASP A 155 -13.99 -3.35 5.86
CA ASP A 155 -15.36 -3.16 5.35
C ASP A 155 -16.14 -2.20 6.24
N GLU A 156 -16.02 -2.38 7.56
CA GLU A 156 -16.73 -1.59 8.58
C GLU A 156 -15.90 -0.41 9.09
N LEU A 157 -14.62 -0.34 8.69
CA LEU A 157 -13.65 0.67 9.07
C LEU A 157 -13.44 0.78 10.58
N GLU A 158 -13.44 -0.36 11.28
CA GLU A 158 -13.34 -0.43 12.74
C GLU A 158 -12.21 -1.33 13.23
N THR A 159 -11.69 -0.99 14.41
CA THR A 159 -10.75 -1.83 15.15
C THR A 159 -11.53 -2.89 15.91
N MET A 160 -11.26 -4.16 15.60
CA MET A 160 -11.92 -5.29 16.24
C MET A 160 -11.27 -5.66 17.58
N ALA A 161 -9.93 -5.65 17.61
CA ALA A 161 -9.16 -6.02 18.78
C ALA A 161 -7.76 -5.40 18.72
N THR A 162 -7.18 -5.20 19.90
CA THR A 162 -5.76 -4.86 20.06
C THR A 162 -5.12 -5.81 21.06
N GLY A 163 -3.83 -6.10 20.88
CA GLY A 163 -3.08 -6.98 21.77
C GLY A 163 -1.59 -6.69 21.72
N GLU A 164 -0.88 -6.97 22.81
CA GLU A 164 0.58 -6.84 22.89
C GLU A 164 1.21 -8.23 22.93
N HIS A 165 2.16 -8.47 22.03
CA HIS A 165 2.84 -9.75 21.91
C HIS A 165 4.35 -9.53 21.89
N PHE A 166 4.94 -9.25 23.06
CA PHE A 166 6.33 -8.77 23.23
C PHE A 166 7.42 -9.62 22.54
N MET A 167 7.19 -10.92 22.38
CA MET A 167 8.16 -11.86 21.78
C MET A 167 7.78 -12.29 20.37
N ALA A 168 6.73 -11.72 19.78
CA ALA A 168 6.34 -12.03 18.41
C ALA A 168 7.39 -11.50 17.42
N THR A 169 7.96 -12.41 16.63
CA THR A 169 8.93 -12.07 15.58
C THR A 169 8.29 -12.02 14.20
N ASP A 170 7.29 -12.86 13.98
CA ASP A 170 6.67 -13.11 12.69
C ASP A 170 5.15 -13.22 12.86
N ILE A 171 4.43 -12.88 11.80
CA ILE A 171 2.97 -12.97 11.71
C ILE A 171 2.63 -13.58 10.36
N GLU A 172 1.81 -14.61 10.38
CA GLU A 172 1.27 -15.23 9.18
C GLU A 172 -0.21 -15.56 9.42
N TRP A 173 -1.02 -15.30 8.41
CA TRP A 173 -2.43 -15.66 8.42
C TRP A 173 -2.59 -17.10 7.95
N ASP A 174 -3.58 -17.80 8.50
CA ASP A 174 -3.99 -19.08 7.93
C ASP A 174 -4.38 -18.90 6.45
N PRO A 175 -4.00 -19.80 5.53
CA PRO A 175 -4.31 -19.68 4.10
C PRO A 175 -5.80 -19.58 3.78
N THR A 176 -6.67 -20.06 4.68
CA THR A 176 -8.13 -19.96 4.55
C THR A 176 -8.70 -18.61 4.99
N GLY A 177 -7.89 -17.77 5.65
CA GLY A 177 -8.26 -16.43 6.11
C GLY A 177 -9.04 -16.39 7.43
N ARG A 178 -8.97 -17.47 8.22
CA ARG A 178 -9.59 -17.59 9.54
C ARG A 178 -8.71 -17.07 10.66
#